data_AF-A0A3D4AVS7-F1
#
_entry.id   AF-A0A3D4AVS7-F1
#
_cell.length_a   1.000
_cell.length_b   1.000
_cell.length_c   1.000
_cell.angle_alpha   90.00
_cell.angle_beta   90.00
_cell.angle_gamma   90.00
#
_symmetry.space_group_name_H-M   'P 1'
#
loop_
_entity.id
_entity.type
_entity.pdbx_description
1 polymer ?
#
loop_
_entity_poly.entity_id
_entity_poly.type
_entity_poly.pdbx_seq_one_letter_code
_entity_poly.pdbx_strand_id
1 'polypeptide(L)'
;MTALPVIVGMGGINAAGRTSFHQGYRRIVLDSLESQARQETFLGLATLMNLVSAVNGQLQDMQGNNVEQSDIEARFGEQIIAGTLIRKIEKQHFDVDATPWQQKMTLTASDENAIVFETRRRDLPSPVPESWHVEELVNKKVKVTIAAQFDIKHDSTRDNPIKSAGQLPTGFDPSIMYNSRYQPRGLQATIFAATDAIKSTGLDWQYIMNSVEPDKIGTYSASVIGQMDDKGLGGLVKARQQG
;
A
#
# COMPACT_ATOMS: atom_id res chain seq x y z
N MET A 1 -35.65 -14.92 25.42
CA MET A 1 -34.33 -14.78 26.08
C MET A 1 -33.36 -14.35 25.00
N THR A 2 -32.67 -13.22 25.18
CA THR A 2 -31.77 -12.66 24.15
C THR A 2 -30.36 -13.16 24.39
N ALA A 3 -29.69 -13.66 23.35
CA ALA A 3 -28.29 -14.06 23.45
C ALA A 3 -27.39 -12.84 23.71
N LEU A 4 -26.40 -12.99 24.59
CA LEU A 4 -25.40 -11.96 24.85
C LEU A 4 -24.24 -12.11 23.85
N PRO A 5 -23.91 -11.09 23.05
CA PRO A 5 -22.73 -11.13 22.20
C PRO A 5 -21.44 -11.16 23.03
N VAL A 6 -20.55 -12.10 22.71
CA VAL A 6 -19.24 -12.25 23.36
C VAL A 6 -18.11 -12.26 22.33
N ILE A 7 -16.97 -11.67 22.67
CA ILE A 7 -15.78 -11.68 21.81
C ILE A 7 -14.98 -12.94 22.11
N VAL A 8 -14.97 -13.89 21.18
CA VAL A 8 -14.23 -15.16 21.31
C VAL A 8 -12.90 -15.18 20.54
N GLY A 9 -12.63 -14.13 19.77
CA GLY A 9 -11.39 -13.97 19.01
C GLY A 9 -11.24 -12.53 18.52
N MET A 10 -10.00 -12.09 18.36
CA MET A 10 -9.65 -10.79 17.79
C MET A 10 -8.37 -10.90 16.98
N GLY A 11 -8.34 -10.23 15.84
CA GLY A 11 -7.17 -10.24 14.96
C GLY A 11 -7.22 -9.09 13.97
N GLY A 12 -6.12 -8.89 13.27
CA GLY A 12 -5.91 -7.71 12.45
C GLY A 12 -4.46 -7.30 12.34
N ILE A 13 -4.25 -6.19 11.63
CA ILE A 13 -2.95 -5.62 11.37
C ILE A 13 -3.10 -4.10 11.28
N ASN A 14 -2.22 -3.37 11.96
CA ASN A 14 -2.13 -1.92 11.86
C ASN A 14 -0.67 -1.47 12.02
N ALA A 15 -0.43 -0.17 12.23
CA ALA A 15 0.94 0.35 12.37
C ALA A 15 1.72 -0.18 13.59
N ALA A 16 1.04 -0.67 14.61
CA ALA A 16 1.65 -1.31 15.78
C ALA A 16 1.92 -2.80 15.58
N GLY A 17 1.48 -3.39 14.46
CA GLY A 17 1.63 -4.82 14.16
C GLY A 17 0.32 -5.59 14.30
N ARG A 18 0.45 -6.90 14.57
CA ARG A 18 -0.66 -7.86 14.61
C ARG A 18 -1.56 -7.59 15.82
N THR A 19 -2.88 -7.73 15.66
CA THR A 19 -3.83 -7.48 16.75
C THR A 19 -3.97 -8.68 17.69
N SER A 20 -3.98 -9.90 17.16
CA SER A 20 -4.17 -11.11 17.96
C SER A 20 -3.08 -11.28 19.03
N PHE A 21 -3.47 -11.86 20.17
CA PHE A 21 -2.59 -12.05 21.34
C PHE A 21 -1.97 -10.74 21.87
N HIS A 22 -2.66 -9.62 21.65
CA HIS A 22 -2.29 -8.28 22.12
C HIS A 22 -0.95 -7.75 21.59
N GLN A 23 -0.41 -8.29 20.49
CA GLN A 23 0.92 -7.91 19.98
C GLN A 23 1.02 -6.41 19.66
N GLY A 24 0.04 -5.86 18.94
CA GLY A 24 -0.02 -4.43 18.63
C GLY A 24 -0.22 -3.56 19.87
N TYR A 25 -0.99 -4.03 20.86
CA TYR A 25 -1.12 -3.33 22.14
C TYR A 25 0.21 -3.29 22.88
N ARG A 26 0.91 -4.44 22.98
CA ARG A 26 2.24 -4.54 23.60
C ARG A 26 3.24 -3.60 22.93
N ARG A 27 3.19 -3.44 21.60
CA ARG A 27 4.02 -2.45 20.89
C ARG A 27 3.73 -1.00 21.32
N ILE A 28 2.48 -0.66 21.65
CA ILE A 28 2.11 0.70 22.10
C ILE A 28 2.65 0.97 23.50
N VAL A 29 2.54 0.00 24.42
CA VAL A 29 2.99 0.12 25.81
C VAL A 29 4.34 -0.54 26.05
N LEU A 30 5.21 -0.54 25.03
CA LEU A 30 6.44 -1.34 24.98
C LEU A 30 7.34 -1.17 26.21
N ASP A 31 7.43 0.05 26.73
CA ASP A 31 8.29 0.40 27.87
C ASP A 31 7.71 0.02 29.23
N SER A 32 6.45 -0.44 29.27
CA SER A 32 5.78 -0.94 30.47
C SER A 32 5.71 -2.47 30.53
N LEU A 33 6.28 -3.16 29.54
CA LEU A 33 6.26 -4.62 29.48
C LEU A 33 7.35 -5.24 30.36
N GLU A 34 7.02 -6.35 31.00
CA GLU A 34 8.00 -7.25 31.59
C GLU A 34 8.88 -7.91 30.51
N SER A 35 10.08 -8.35 30.90
CA SER A 35 11.11 -8.83 29.97
C SER A 35 10.63 -9.90 29.00
N GLN A 36 9.85 -10.88 29.47
CA GLN A 36 9.34 -11.95 28.61
C GLN A 36 8.36 -11.42 27.55
N ALA A 37 7.36 -10.64 27.96
CA ALA A 37 6.37 -10.06 27.04
C ALA A 37 7.03 -9.10 26.03
N ARG A 38 8.06 -8.37 26.46
CA ARG A 38 8.87 -7.49 25.61
C ARG A 38 9.64 -8.29 24.55
N GLN A 39 10.33 -9.35 24.95
CA GLN A 39 11.05 -10.25 24.04
C GLN A 39 10.12 -10.91 23.02
N GLU A 40 8.97 -11.41 23.45
CA GLU A 40 7.94 -11.98 22.55
C GLU A 40 7.44 -10.94 21.54
N THR A 41 7.26 -9.69 21.97
CA THR A 41 6.78 -8.60 21.11
C THR A 41 7.83 -8.24 20.06
N PHE A 42 9.10 -8.12 20.45
CA PHE A 42 10.19 -7.88 19.51
C PHE A 42 10.37 -9.04 18.53
N LEU A 43 10.30 -10.29 18.97
CA LEU A 43 10.31 -11.45 18.08
C LEU A 43 9.16 -11.39 17.07
N GLY A 44 7.94 -11.17 17.54
CA GLY A 44 6.76 -11.08 16.68
C GLY A 44 6.89 -9.98 15.62
N LEU A 45 7.37 -8.80 16.01
CA LEU A 45 7.61 -7.69 15.09
C LEU A 45 8.77 -7.98 14.14
N ALA A 46 9.88 -8.53 14.61
CA ALA A 46 11.04 -8.86 13.77
C ALA A 46 10.66 -9.86 12.67
N THR A 47 9.87 -10.88 12.99
CA THR A 47 9.34 -11.84 12.00
C THR A 47 8.36 -11.16 11.05
N LEU A 48 7.45 -10.33 11.57
CA LEU A 48 6.46 -9.61 10.75
C LEU A 48 7.10 -8.63 9.77
N MET A 49 8.19 -7.99 10.18
CA MET A 49 8.99 -7.04 9.41
C MET A 49 10.02 -7.74 8.49
N ASN A 50 10.02 -9.08 8.43
CA ASN A 50 10.96 -9.89 7.65
C ASN A 50 12.45 -9.65 8.00
N LEU A 51 12.76 -9.28 9.26
CA LEU A 51 14.13 -9.12 9.74
C LEU A 51 14.74 -10.46 10.15
N VAL A 52 13.90 -11.35 10.66
CA VAL A 52 14.25 -12.73 11.02
C VAL A 52 13.17 -13.69 10.53
N SER A 53 13.55 -14.95 10.30
CA SER A 53 12.63 -16.01 9.90
C SER A 53 12.98 -17.33 10.59
N ALA A 54 11.98 -18.18 10.82
CA ALA A 54 12.21 -19.51 11.35
C ALA A 54 12.52 -20.49 10.20
N VAL A 55 13.76 -20.96 10.14
CA VAL A 55 14.26 -21.93 9.16
C VAL A 55 14.75 -23.16 9.91
N ASN A 56 14.16 -24.33 9.62
CA ASN A 56 14.48 -25.60 10.30
C ASN A 56 14.41 -25.53 11.84
N GLY A 57 13.49 -24.74 12.39
CA GLY A 57 13.33 -24.57 13.84
C GLY A 57 14.32 -23.61 14.49
N GLN A 58 15.22 -22.98 13.71
CA GLN A 58 16.14 -21.95 14.18
C GLN A 58 15.73 -20.58 13.61
N LEU A 59 15.91 -19.52 14.39
CA LEU A 59 15.71 -18.16 13.92
C LEU A 59 16.96 -17.70 13.19
N GLN A 60 16.79 -17.22 11.95
CA GLN A 60 17.84 -16.71 11.09
C GLN A 60 17.54 -15.28 10.65
N ASP A 61 18.56 -14.44 10.58
CA ASP A 61 18.48 -13.12 9.97
C ASP A 61 18.47 -13.18 8.42
N MET A 62 18.35 -12.03 7.76
CA MET A 62 18.37 -11.92 6.30
C MET A 62 19.69 -12.37 5.65
N GLN A 63 20.78 -12.51 6.41
CA GLN A 63 22.08 -12.97 5.95
C GLN A 63 22.27 -14.49 6.21
N GLY A 64 21.30 -15.14 6.85
CA GLY A 64 21.35 -16.56 7.23
C GLY A 64 22.08 -16.84 8.53
N ASN A 65 22.42 -15.81 9.31
CA ASN A 65 23.04 -16.02 10.63
C ASN A 65 21.98 -16.40 11.65
N ASN A 66 22.31 -17.35 12.53
CA ASN A 66 21.43 -17.70 13.64
C ASN A 66 21.30 -16.54 14.64
N VAL A 67 20.08 -16.31 15.11
CA VAL A 67 19.73 -15.26 16.07
C VAL A 67 18.96 -15.88 17.23
N GLU A 68 19.42 -15.67 18.46
CA GLU A 68 18.64 -16.05 19.64
C GLU A 68 17.54 -15.03 19.92
N GLN A 69 16.41 -15.47 20.48
CA GLN A 69 15.28 -14.58 20.79
C GLN A 69 15.71 -13.42 21.72
N SER A 70 16.62 -13.70 22.66
CA SER A 70 17.17 -12.70 23.60
C SER A 70 17.94 -11.57 22.90
N ASP A 71 18.48 -11.84 21.71
CA ASP A 71 19.36 -10.91 20.99
C ASP A 71 18.58 -9.98 20.04
N ILE A 72 17.31 -10.28 19.77
CA ILE A 72 16.51 -9.56 18.76
C ILE A 72 16.39 -8.09 19.10
N GLU A 73 16.12 -7.75 20.35
CA GLU A 73 16.00 -6.36 20.78
C GLU A 73 17.34 -5.62 20.63
N ALA A 74 18.45 -6.23 21.04
CA ALA A 74 19.77 -5.62 20.92
C ALA A 74 20.20 -5.42 19.45
N ARG A 75 19.84 -6.35 18.56
CA ARG A 75 20.25 -6.30 17.14
C ARG A 75 19.33 -5.48 16.26
N PHE A 76 18.02 -5.55 16.49
CA PHE A 76 16.98 -5.03 15.58
C PHE A 76 16.01 -4.06 16.27
N GLY A 77 16.12 -3.83 17.58
CA GLY A 77 15.14 -3.04 18.33
C GLY A 77 14.94 -1.63 17.81
N GLU A 78 16.02 -0.92 17.46
CA GLU A 78 15.94 0.42 16.88
C GLU A 78 15.21 0.42 15.53
N GLN A 79 15.54 -0.54 14.65
CA GLN A 79 14.88 -0.70 13.35
C GLN A 79 13.39 -1.03 13.51
N ILE A 80 13.04 -1.90 14.46
CA ILE A 80 11.66 -2.27 14.76
C ILE A 80 10.86 -1.08 15.27
N ILE A 81 11.43 -0.31 16.21
CA ILE A 81 10.78 0.89 16.76
C ILE A 81 10.59 1.94 15.66
N ALA A 82 11.63 2.21 14.86
CA ALA A 82 11.58 3.18 13.78
C ALA A 82 10.63 2.77 12.64
N GLY A 83 10.47 1.47 12.38
CA GLY A 83 9.60 0.92 11.34
C GLY A 83 8.16 0.64 11.76
N THR A 84 7.72 1.11 12.93
CA THR A 84 6.36 0.89 13.45
C THR A 84 5.71 2.20 13.91
N LEU A 85 4.41 2.17 14.24
CA LEU A 85 3.60 3.32 14.63
C LEU A 85 3.54 4.41 13.54
N ILE A 86 3.18 5.63 13.94
CA ILE A 86 3.13 6.81 13.07
C ILE A 86 4.56 7.27 12.81
N ARG A 87 4.90 7.43 11.53
CA ARG A 87 6.24 7.83 11.08
C ARG A 87 6.16 8.51 9.71
N LYS A 88 7.29 8.99 9.20
CA LYS A 88 7.38 9.55 7.84
C LYS A 88 6.87 8.51 6.83
N ILE A 89 6.07 8.94 5.86
CA ILE A 89 5.58 8.05 4.80
C ILE A 89 6.79 7.54 4.01
N GLU A 90 6.91 6.23 3.92
CA GLU A 90 8.03 5.56 3.30
C GLU A 90 7.83 5.44 1.78
N LYS A 91 8.95 5.36 1.05
CA LYS A 91 8.96 5.46 -0.42
C LYS A 91 8.20 4.34 -1.14
N GLN A 92 7.96 3.18 -0.50
CA GLN A 92 7.11 2.13 -1.07
C GLN A 92 5.65 2.55 -1.23
N HIS A 93 5.22 3.61 -0.56
CA HIS A 93 3.91 4.21 -0.76
C HIS A 93 3.96 5.29 -1.83
N PHE A 94 4.74 6.35 -1.60
CA PHE A 94 5.10 7.39 -2.57
C PHE A 94 6.17 8.31 -1.95
N ASP A 95 6.87 9.09 -2.77
CA ASP A 95 7.79 10.12 -2.26
C ASP A 95 7.02 11.36 -1.82
N VAL A 96 7.01 11.63 -0.51
CA VAL A 96 6.32 12.81 0.06
C VAL A 96 6.99 14.13 -0.30
N ASP A 97 8.28 14.11 -0.61
CA ASP A 97 9.05 15.31 -0.99
C ASP A 97 8.98 15.54 -2.51
N ALA A 98 8.49 14.56 -3.27
CA ALA A 98 8.35 14.62 -4.72
C ALA A 98 7.09 13.84 -5.21
N THR A 99 5.90 14.21 -4.73
CA THR A 99 4.66 13.51 -5.10
C THR A 99 4.30 13.76 -6.58
N PRO A 100 4.13 12.73 -7.41
CA PRO A 100 3.83 12.88 -8.84
C PRO A 100 2.50 13.57 -9.10
N TRP A 101 2.47 14.45 -10.10
CA TRP A 101 1.26 15.09 -10.63
C TRP A 101 1.50 15.61 -12.06
N GLN A 102 0.48 16.22 -12.66
CA GLN A 102 0.57 16.83 -13.98
C GLN A 102 0.39 18.35 -13.87
N GLN A 103 1.43 19.11 -14.21
CA GLN A 103 1.37 20.56 -14.32
C GLN A 103 0.68 20.93 -15.63
N LYS A 104 -0.43 21.66 -15.54
CA LYS A 104 -1.00 22.32 -16.72
C LYS A 104 -0.08 23.47 -17.12
N MET A 105 0.35 23.49 -18.37
CA MET A 105 1.08 24.60 -18.98
C MET A 105 0.29 25.13 -20.15
N THR A 106 0.32 26.44 -20.31
CA THR A 106 -0.25 27.15 -21.45
C THR A 106 0.91 27.77 -22.19
N LEU A 107 1.12 27.32 -23.43
CA LEU A 107 2.21 27.74 -24.29
C LEU A 107 1.69 28.77 -25.28
N THR A 108 2.43 29.86 -25.42
CA THR A 108 2.25 30.89 -26.45
C THR A 108 3.59 31.09 -27.13
N ALA A 109 3.58 31.30 -28.45
CA ALA A 109 4.77 31.74 -29.17
C ALA A 109 5.32 33.03 -28.54
N SER A 110 6.64 33.09 -28.34
CA SER A 110 7.31 34.26 -27.75
C SER A 110 7.52 35.41 -28.74
N ASP A 111 7.43 35.10 -30.04
CA ASP A 111 7.58 36.00 -31.17
C ASP A 111 6.52 35.65 -32.24
N GLU A 112 6.68 36.15 -33.46
CA GLU A 112 5.78 35.82 -34.57
C GLU A 112 5.93 34.35 -35.05
N ASN A 113 6.84 33.55 -34.48
CA ASN A 113 7.06 32.18 -34.91
C ASN A 113 6.08 31.22 -34.23
N ALA A 114 5.39 30.42 -35.03
CA ALA A 114 4.50 29.37 -34.55
C ALA A 114 5.26 28.27 -33.77
N ILE A 115 4.55 27.58 -32.88
CA ILE A 115 5.07 26.36 -32.23
C ILE A 115 5.05 25.23 -33.27
N VAL A 116 6.21 24.62 -33.54
CA VAL A 116 6.35 23.55 -34.54
C VAL A 116 6.97 22.30 -33.93
N PHE A 117 6.35 21.13 -34.16
CA PHE A 117 6.90 19.84 -33.75
C PHE A 117 6.54 18.72 -34.73
N GLU A 118 7.28 17.61 -34.65
CA GLU A 118 6.98 16.38 -35.40
C GLU A 118 6.48 15.27 -34.47
N THR A 119 5.46 14.52 -34.90
CA THR A 119 4.97 13.34 -34.15
C THR A 119 4.39 12.29 -35.11
N ARG A 120 3.97 11.12 -34.60
CA ARG A 120 3.25 10.13 -35.41
C ARG A 120 1.81 10.57 -35.61
N ARG A 121 1.25 10.37 -36.81
CA ARG A 121 -0.14 10.74 -37.11
C ARG A 121 -1.16 10.15 -36.12
N ARG A 122 -0.91 8.92 -35.63
CA ARG A 122 -1.79 8.21 -34.70
C ARG A 122 -1.75 8.75 -33.25
N ASP A 123 -0.70 9.49 -32.90
CA ASP A 123 -0.51 10.04 -31.55
C ASP A 123 -1.11 11.46 -31.43
N LEU A 124 -1.66 12.01 -32.54
CA LEU A 124 -2.40 13.26 -32.52
C LEU A 124 -3.74 13.12 -31.74
N PRO A 125 -4.26 14.22 -31.17
CA PRO A 125 -5.62 14.25 -30.63
C PRO A 125 -6.66 13.85 -31.67
N SER A 126 -7.76 13.26 -31.20
CA SER A 126 -8.92 12.91 -32.04
C SER A 126 -10.20 13.51 -31.42
N PRO A 127 -10.82 14.52 -32.05
CA PRO A 127 -10.41 15.19 -33.29
C PRO A 127 -9.14 16.05 -33.13
N VAL A 128 -8.43 16.29 -34.22
CA VAL A 128 -7.32 17.26 -34.26
C VAL A 128 -7.89 18.68 -34.09
N PRO A 129 -7.30 19.54 -33.24
CA PRO A 129 -7.76 20.91 -33.08
C PRO A 129 -7.71 21.71 -34.39
N GLU A 130 -8.74 22.51 -34.66
CA GLU A 130 -8.85 23.29 -35.91
C GLU A 130 -7.73 24.31 -36.09
N SER A 131 -7.12 24.78 -35.00
CA SER A 131 -6.00 25.72 -35.02
C SER A 131 -4.66 25.10 -35.43
N TRP A 132 -4.60 23.78 -35.61
CA TRP A 132 -3.36 23.07 -35.96
C TRP A 132 -3.25 22.90 -37.47
N HIS A 133 -2.15 23.37 -38.04
CA HIS A 133 -1.78 23.03 -39.40
C HIS A 133 -0.94 21.75 -39.40
N VAL A 134 -1.42 20.71 -40.07
CA VAL A 134 -0.79 19.38 -40.09
C VAL A 134 -0.32 19.05 -41.51
N GLU A 135 0.99 18.88 -41.67
CA GLU A 135 1.64 18.49 -42.93
C GLU A 135 2.14 17.03 -42.82
N GLU A 136 1.82 16.20 -43.83
CA GLU A 136 2.28 14.81 -43.89
C GLU A 136 3.78 14.74 -44.20
N LEU A 137 4.48 13.90 -43.44
CA LEU A 137 5.89 13.58 -43.67
C LEU A 137 6.05 12.09 -44.01
N VAL A 138 7.27 11.70 -44.40
CA VAL A 138 7.62 10.30 -44.61
C VAL A 138 7.48 9.47 -43.33
N ASN A 139 7.29 8.15 -43.46
CA ASN A 139 7.22 7.20 -42.34
C ASN A 139 6.08 7.43 -41.34
N LYS A 140 4.89 7.86 -41.79
CA LYS A 140 3.70 8.11 -40.95
C LYS A 140 3.91 9.18 -39.86
N LYS A 141 4.91 10.04 -40.06
CA LYS A 141 5.11 11.24 -39.27
C LYS A 141 4.32 12.40 -39.86
N VAL A 142 4.03 13.36 -39.02
CA VAL A 142 3.42 14.63 -39.40
C VAL A 142 4.21 15.76 -38.76
N LYS A 143 4.29 16.89 -39.45
CA LYS A 143 4.72 18.17 -38.90
C LYS A 143 3.47 18.94 -38.49
N VAL A 144 3.42 19.39 -37.24
CA VAL A 144 2.34 20.18 -36.69
C VAL A 144 2.84 21.60 -36.47
N THR A 145 2.07 22.59 -36.92
CA THR A 145 2.33 24.02 -36.71
C THR A 145 1.13 24.65 -36.01
N ILE A 146 1.38 25.29 -34.86
CA ILE A 146 0.38 25.91 -34.00
C ILE A 146 0.70 27.40 -33.87
N ALA A 147 -0.13 28.23 -34.50
CA ALA A 147 -0.05 29.70 -34.41
C ALA A 147 -1.01 30.28 -33.34
N ALA A 148 -1.40 29.46 -32.37
CA ALA A 148 -2.38 29.78 -31.33
C ALA A 148 -1.86 29.32 -29.97
N GLN A 149 -2.61 29.63 -28.91
CA GLN A 149 -2.36 29.10 -27.58
C GLN A 149 -2.44 27.57 -27.58
N PHE A 150 -1.48 26.91 -26.93
CA PHE A 150 -1.41 25.46 -26.83
C PHE A 150 -1.34 25.03 -25.36
N ASP A 151 -2.39 24.34 -24.89
CA ASP A 151 -2.44 23.81 -23.53
C ASP A 151 -1.90 22.38 -23.50
N ILE A 152 -0.94 22.14 -22.61
CA ILE A 152 -0.39 20.81 -22.34
C ILE A 152 -0.48 20.45 -20.87
N LYS A 153 -0.37 19.15 -20.59
CA LYS A 153 -0.07 18.64 -19.26
C LYS A 153 1.31 18.00 -19.31
N HIS A 154 2.18 18.39 -18.39
CA HIS A 154 3.53 17.83 -18.28
C HIS A 154 3.68 17.14 -16.92
N ASP A 155 4.32 15.98 -16.90
CA ASP A 155 4.62 15.28 -15.66
C ASP A 155 5.53 16.13 -14.77
N SER A 156 5.19 16.21 -13.50
CA SER A 156 5.89 17.04 -12.52
C SER A 156 5.78 16.40 -11.14
N THR A 157 6.45 17.00 -10.16
CA THR A 157 6.35 16.62 -8.75
C THR A 157 5.98 17.84 -7.91
N ARG A 158 5.41 17.60 -6.74
CA ARG A 158 5.15 18.64 -5.75
C ARG A 158 5.55 18.17 -4.37
N ASP A 159 5.94 19.13 -3.53
CA ASP A 159 6.14 18.89 -2.12
C ASP A 159 4.79 18.60 -1.46
N ASN A 160 4.61 17.41 -0.87
CA ASN A 160 3.36 17.03 -0.23
C ASN A 160 3.27 17.69 1.16
N PRO A 161 2.22 18.45 1.48
CA PRO A 161 2.08 19.04 2.81
C PRO A 161 1.94 17.99 3.93
N ILE A 162 1.56 16.76 3.58
CA ILE A 162 1.42 15.64 4.53
C ILE A 162 2.63 14.72 4.38
N LYS A 163 3.40 14.58 5.47
CA LYS A 163 4.67 13.83 5.49
C LYS A 163 4.62 12.52 6.29
N SER A 164 3.58 12.31 7.10
CA SER A 164 3.49 11.20 8.04
C SER A 164 2.15 10.48 7.98
N ALA A 165 2.17 9.18 8.28
CA ALA A 165 1.00 8.32 8.37
C ALA A 165 1.26 7.13 9.30
N GLY A 166 0.18 6.53 9.80
CA GLY A 166 0.23 5.19 10.37
C GLY A 166 0.36 4.17 9.24
N GLN A 167 1.52 3.53 9.14
CA GLN A 167 1.84 2.56 8.09
C GLN A 167 2.06 1.20 8.73
N LEU A 168 1.68 0.11 8.05
CA LEU A 168 2.02 -1.25 8.49
C LEU A 168 3.52 -1.36 8.78
N PRO A 169 3.95 -2.27 9.69
CA PRO A 169 5.35 -2.40 10.03
C PRO A 169 6.23 -2.55 8.78
N THR A 170 7.31 -1.80 8.71
CA THR A 170 8.20 -1.78 7.54
C THR A 170 8.67 -3.19 7.20
N GLY A 171 8.63 -3.55 5.91
CA GLY A 171 8.96 -4.90 5.44
C GLY A 171 7.77 -5.87 5.43
N PHE A 172 6.68 -5.61 6.15
CA PHE A 172 5.48 -6.44 6.08
C PHE A 172 4.75 -6.29 4.74
N ASP A 173 4.62 -7.40 4.01
CA ASP A 173 3.85 -7.47 2.77
C ASP A 173 2.79 -8.58 2.82
N PRO A 174 1.48 -8.25 2.93
CA PRO A 174 0.42 -9.25 2.89
C PRO A 174 0.28 -9.91 1.51
N SER A 175 0.83 -9.31 0.45
CA SER A 175 0.65 -9.78 -0.93
C SER A 175 1.35 -11.12 -1.21
N ILE A 176 2.41 -11.45 -0.45
CA ILE A 176 3.19 -12.68 -0.62
C ILE A 176 2.66 -13.87 0.20
N MET A 177 1.64 -13.66 1.05
CA MET A 177 1.12 -14.71 1.93
C MET A 177 0.02 -15.57 1.31
N TYR A 178 -0.51 -15.14 0.17
CA TYR A 178 -1.52 -15.87 -0.61
C TYR A 178 -1.52 -15.34 -2.05
N ASN A 179 -2.28 -15.97 -2.96
CA ASN A 179 -2.39 -15.49 -4.33
C ASN A 179 -3.23 -14.20 -4.42
N SER A 180 -2.56 -13.05 -4.32
CA SER A 180 -3.15 -11.71 -4.22
C SER A 180 -3.17 -10.92 -5.54
N ARG A 181 -2.97 -11.59 -6.68
CA ARG A 181 -2.92 -10.95 -8.01
C ARG A 181 -4.17 -10.10 -8.25
N TYR A 182 -3.96 -8.88 -8.76
CA TYR A 182 -5.01 -7.89 -9.03
C TYR A 182 -5.87 -7.43 -7.84
N GLN A 183 -5.54 -7.84 -6.61
CA GLN A 183 -6.29 -7.40 -5.44
C GLN A 183 -5.71 -6.10 -4.88
N PRO A 184 -6.56 -5.08 -4.62
CA PRO A 184 -6.19 -3.91 -3.84
C PRO A 184 -5.54 -4.21 -2.49
N ARG A 185 -4.66 -3.33 -2.02
CA ARG A 185 -3.95 -3.51 -0.73
C ARG A 185 -4.92 -3.65 0.45
N GLY A 186 -6.06 -2.96 0.44
CA GLY A 186 -7.07 -3.09 1.49
C GLY A 186 -7.71 -4.48 1.57
N LEU A 187 -7.90 -5.17 0.44
CA LEU A 187 -8.38 -6.55 0.43
C LEU A 187 -7.32 -7.53 0.93
N GLN A 188 -6.05 -7.31 0.57
CA GLN A 188 -4.93 -8.09 1.08
C GLN A 188 -4.83 -8.01 2.60
N ALA A 189 -4.91 -6.80 3.16
CA ALA A 189 -4.93 -6.59 4.61
C ALA A 189 -6.17 -7.23 5.26
N THR A 190 -7.33 -7.19 4.61
CA THR A 190 -8.56 -7.81 5.12
C THR A 190 -8.45 -9.33 5.22
N ILE A 191 -7.88 -9.99 4.20
CA ILE A 191 -7.69 -11.45 4.21
C ILE A 191 -6.72 -11.86 5.32
N PHE A 192 -5.63 -11.13 5.49
CA PHE A 192 -4.71 -11.33 6.61
C PHE A 192 -5.43 -11.16 7.96
N ALA A 193 -6.15 -10.04 8.13
CA ALA A 193 -6.84 -9.71 9.37
C ALA A 193 -7.93 -10.73 9.76
N ALA A 194 -8.74 -11.17 8.78
CA ALA A 194 -9.76 -12.18 9.00
C ALA A 194 -9.14 -13.53 9.40
N THR A 195 -8.04 -13.93 8.73
CA THR A 195 -7.31 -15.15 9.07
C THR A 195 -6.73 -15.07 10.48
N ASP A 196 -6.13 -13.95 10.85
CA ASP A 196 -5.59 -13.70 12.20
C ASP A 196 -6.70 -13.78 13.26
N ALA A 197 -7.86 -13.16 13.00
CA ALA A 197 -8.99 -13.16 13.93
C ALA A 197 -9.60 -14.54 14.11
N ILE A 198 -9.85 -15.28 13.02
CA ILE A 198 -10.42 -16.64 13.08
C ILE A 198 -9.45 -17.57 13.83
N LYS A 199 -8.16 -17.55 13.49
CA LYS A 199 -7.16 -18.41 14.15
C LYS A 199 -6.94 -18.06 15.62
N SER A 200 -7.16 -16.80 16.02
CA SER A 200 -7.03 -16.38 17.43
C SER A 200 -8.04 -17.06 18.36
N THR A 201 -9.16 -17.58 17.82
CA THR A 201 -10.16 -18.31 18.61
C THR A 201 -9.65 -19.64 19.16
N GLY A 202 -8.59 -20.20 18.55
CA GLY A 202 -8.13 -21.56 18.84
C GLY A 202 -9.08 -22.66 18.35
N LEU A 203 -10.13 -22.31 17.60
CA LEU A 203 -11.13 -23.25 17.07
C LEU A 203 -10.87 -23.53 15.59
N ASP A 204 -11.10 -24.78 15.19
CA ASP A 204 -11.18 -25.13 13.78
C ASP A 204 -12.42 -24.46 13.16
N TRP A 205 -12.26 -23.82 12.00
CA TRP A 205 -13.37 -23.17 11.31
C TRP A 205 -14.48 -24.15 10.92
N GLN A 206 -14.14 -25.38 10.55
CA GLN A 206 -15.12 -26.43 10.24
C GLN A 206 -15.93 -26.83 11.47
N TYR A 207 -15.31 -26.83 12.66
CA TYR A 207 -16.02 -27.07 13.90
C TYR A 207 -17.06 -25.98 14.18
N ILE A 208 -16.71 -24.70 13.95
CA ILE A 208 -17.65 -23.57 14.07
C ILE A 208 -18.80 -23.73 13.09
N MET A 209 -18.51 -23.97 11.80
CA MET A 209 -19.54 -24.14 10.76
C MET A 209 -20.49 -25.32 11.04
N ASN A 210 -20.00 -26.41 11.63
CA ASN A 210 -20.83 -27.56 11.98
C ASN A 210 -21.70 -27.34 13.23
N SER A 211 -21.46 -26.26 13.98
CA SER A 211 -22.17 -25.97 15.24
C SER A 211 -23.38 -25.05 15.05
N VAL A 212 -23.63 -24.55 13.84
CA VAL A 212 -24.72 -23.62 13.53
C VAL A 212 -25.34 -23.91 12.16
N GLU A 213 -26.57 -23.42 11.94
CA GLU A 213 -27.19 -23.45 10.60
C GLU A 213 -26.47 -22.47 9.65
N PRO A 214 -26.45 -22.72 8.32
CA PRO A 214 -25.71 -21.90 7.36
C PRO A 214 -26.06 -20.40 7.36
N ASP A 215 -27.29 -20.04 7.71
CA ASP A 215 -27.78 -18.65 7.79
C ASP A 215 -27.42 -17.94 9.11
N LYS A 216 -26.75 -18.62 10.05
CA LYS A 216 -26.32 -18.05 11.34
C LYS A 216 -24.88 -17.54 11.32
N ILE A 217 -24.23 -17.50 10.16
CA ILE A 217 -22.93 -16.88 9.97
C ILE A 217 -23.12 -15.55 9.25
N GLY A 218 -22.72 -14.46 9.90
CA GLY A 218 -22.76 -13.11 9.34
C GLY A 218 -21.38 -12.47 9.32
N THR A 219 -21.06 -11.75 8.23
CA THR A 219 -19.83 -10.97 8.09
C THR A 219 -20.19 -9.51 7.86
N TYR A 220 -19.69 -8.63 8.72
CA TYR A 220 -19.91 -7.19 8.63
C TYR A 220 -18.55 -6.48 8.56
N SER A 221 -18.22 -5.91 7.40
CA SER A 221 -16.99 -5.18 7.16
C SER A 221 -17.21 -4.12 6.08
N ALA A 222 -16.49 -3.00 6.16
CA ALA A 222 -16.60 -1.91 5.20
C ALA A 222 -15.30 -1.10 5.10
N SER A 223 -15.10 -0.46 3.94
CA SER A 223 -14.14 0.63 3.76
C SER A 223 -14.91 1.88 3.31
N VAL A 224 -14.78 2.99 4.05
CA VAL A 224 -15.52 4.23 3.77
C VAL A 224 -15.12 4.83 2.41
N ILE A 225 -13.83 4.79 2.08
CA ILE A 225 -13.28 5.38 0.84
C ILE A 225 -13.14 4.34 -0.28
N GLY A 226 -13.56 3.09 -0.04
CA GLY A 226 -13.30 1.98 -0.94
C GLY A 226 -11.80 1.69 -1.06
N GLN A 227 -11.35 1.32 -2.27
CA GLN A 227 -9.96 0.94 -2.55
C GLN A 227 -9.37 1.88 -3.60
N MET A 228 -8.60 2.87 -3.15
CA MET A 228 -8.12 4.00 -3.99
C MET A 228 -6.72 3.78 -4.59
N ASP A 229 -6.17 2.58 -4.48
CA ASP A 229 -4.93 2.19 -5.16
C ASP A 229 -5.19 1.76 -6.62
N ASP A 230 -4.12 1.52 -7.37
CA ASP A 230 -4.17 1.29 -8.82
C ASP A 230 -4.95 0.04 -9.23
N LYS A 231 -5.03 -0.96 -8.34
CA LYS A 231 -5.81 -2.19 -8.56
C LYS A 231 -7.31 -2.00 -8.29
N GLY A 232 -7.74 -0.82 -7.85
CA GLY A 232 -9.13 -0.50 -7.51
C GLY A 232 -9.64 0.77 -8.21
N LEU A 233 -10.35 1.60 -7.46
CA LEU A 233 -10.91 2.88 -7.93
C LEU A 233 -9.82 3.85 -8.38
N GLY A 234 -8.62 3.79 -7.79
CA GLY A 234 -7.49 4.63 -8.19
C GLY A 234 -7.08 4.41 -9.64
N GLY A 235 -7.01 3.15 -10.07
CA GLY A 235 -6.76 2.79 -11.47
C GLY A 235 -7.89 3.24 -12.38
N LEU A 236 -9.14 3.00 -11.99
CA LEU A 236 -10.33 3.39 -12.75
C LEU A 236 -10.35 4.89 -13.08
N VAL A 237 -10.08 5.75 -12.09
CA VAL A 237 -10.17 7.21 -12.28
C VAL A 237 -8.94 7.80 -12.97
N LYS A 238 -7.76 7.17 -12.87
CA LYS A 238 -6.52 7.68 -13.45
C LYS A 238 -6.21 7.14 -14.85
N ALA A 239 -6.65 5.92 -15.19
CA ALA A 239 -6.20 5.21 -16.39
C ALA A 239 -6.31 6.06 -17.67
N ARG A 240 -7.46 6.72 -17.89
CA ARG A 240 -7.66 7.56 -19.08
C ARG A 240 -6.88 8.88 -19.08
N GLN A 241 -6.46 9.37 -17.91
CA GLN A 241 -5.65 10.59 -17.81
C GLN A 241 -4.16 10.32 -18.03
N GLN A 242 -3.73 9.07 -17.87
CA GLN A 242 -2.33 8.65 -18.00
C GLN A 242 -1.98 8.14 -19.40
N GLY A 243 -2.98 7.94 -20.27
CA GLY A 243 -2.82 7.43 -21.64
C GLY A 243 -3.16 5.96 -21.73
#